data_AF-A0A653VY81-F1
#
_entry.id   AF-A0A653VY81-F1
#
_cell.length_a   1.000
_cell.length_b   1.000
_cell.length_c   1.000
_cell.angle_alpha   90.00
_cell.angle_beta   90.00
_cell.angle_gamma   90.00
#
_symmetry.space_group_name_H-M   'P 1'
#
loop_
_entity.id
_entity.type
_entity.pdbx_description
1 polymer ?
#
loop_
_entity_poly.entity_id
_entity_poly.type
_entity_poly.pdbx_seq_one_letter_code
_entity_poly.pdbx_strand_id
1 'polypeptide(L)'
;MPPDRVIAFKHRLNMRGQRSYVQNEAGRSAIFCLVEHDCDTLVCIVRRDPFLATAVKALQDFKYMSIPTLSAAQLKHALQCAARCDGKLTPEEWLRVFRYEDTRSDAIEMARYDNGAGDHITVFFTSTGKALVKGFDHESEVSPHAQENGEVWPGMYDGLPSDLLPLAQDEAAEYEDVTFCFWSVDGTSWDRGNTLIPDHVDDGSSWLLSMIQMDAVEFIEWARDYYEEGFDLLGESGVFAEFSKGGRHEA
;
A
#
# COMPACT_ATOMS: atom_id res chain seq x y z
N MET A 1 6.13 13.70 39.10
CA MET A 1 7.11 13.11 38.19
C MET A 1 6.52 13.21 36.78
N PRO A 2 7.29 13.59 35.76
CA PRO A 2 6.80 13.44 34.39
C PRO A 2 6.48 11.94 34.15
N PRO A 3 5.47 11.60 33.34
CA PRO A 3 5.20 10.21 33.00
C PRO A 3 6.45 9.61 32.34
N ASP A 4 6.90 8.47 32.85
CA ASP A 4 8.04 7.71 32.32
C ASP A 4 7.85 7.52 30.81
N ARG A 5 8.78 8.01 29.99
CA ARG A 5 8.77 7.76 28.55
C ARG A 5 8.98 6.26 28.30
N VAL A 6 8.12 5.66 27.49
CA VAL A 6 8.26 4.26 27.05
C VAL A 6 9.23 4.24 25.88
N ILE A 7 10.36 3.57 26.01
CA ILE A 7 11.29 3.33 24.90
C ILE A 7 10.99 1.93 24.37
N ALA A 8 10.35 1.86 23.19
CA ALA A 8 10.09 0.59 22.52
C ALA A 8 11.38 0.06 21.89
N PHE A 9 11.98 -0.98 22.47
CA PHE A 9 13.07 -1.73 21.85
C PHE A 9 12.50 -2.92 21.07
N LYS A 10 12.41 -2.81 19.74
CA LYS A 10 12.03 -3.96 18.88
C LYS A 10 13.29 -4.72 18.44
N HIS A 11 13.73 -5.68 19.25
CA HIS A 11 14.61 -6.74 18.74
C HIS A 11 13.76 -7.73 17.93
N ARG A 12 14.03 -7.81 16.61
CA ARG A 12 13.58 -8.81 15.61
C ARG A 12 12.30 -9.60 15.97
N LEU A 13 11.18 -9.25 15.34
CA LEU A 13 10.03 -10.15 15.26
C LEU A 13 10.17 -11.02 14.01
N ASN A 14 10.55 -12.29 14.20
CA ASN A 14 10.33 -13.35 13.22
C ASN A 14 9.21 -14.22 13.80
N MET A 15 7.98 -14.07 13.28
CA MET A 15 6.76 -14.45 13.99
C MET A 15 6.37 -15.91 13.77
N ARG A 16 6.77 -16.79 14.70
CA ARG A 16 5.94 -17.89 15.24
C ARG A 16 6.31 -18.15 16.70
N GLY A 17 5.46 -17.71 17.64
CA GLY A 17 5.42 -18.22 19.02
C GLY A 17 6.46 -17.70 20.02
N GLN A 18 7.05 -16.51 19.85
CA GLN A 18 8.00 -15.95 20.83
C GLN A 18 7.44 -14.79 21.65
N ARG A 19 7.87 -14.71 22.93
CA ARG A 19 7.51 -13.67 23.91
C ARG A 19 8.34 -12.41 23.67
N SER A 20 7.72 -11.25 23.59
CA SER A 20 8.40 -9.96 23.47
C SER A 20 8.37 -9.20 24.80
N TYR A 21 9.39 -8.38 25.05
CA TYR A 21 9.59 -7.62 26.28
C TYR A 21 9.66 -6.13 25.99
N VAL A 22 9.01 -5.31 26.82
CA VAL A 22 9.16 -3.84 26.82
C VAL A 22 9.74 -3.41 28.16
N GLN A 23 10.74 -2.51 28.15
CA GLN A 23 11.35 -1.92 29.36
C GLN A 23 11.19 -0.41 29.38
N ASN A 24 10.90 0.17 30.55
CA ASN A 24 10.95 1.63 30.75
C ASN A 24 12.36 2.08 31.20
N GLU A 25 12.59 3.39 31.24
CA GLU A 25 13.85 4.00 31.71
C GLU A 25 14.22 3.62 33.16
N ALA A 26 13.25 3.15 33.94
CA ALA A 26 13.45 2.63 35.30
C ALA A 26 13.72 1.10 35.35
N GLY A 27 13.86 0.43 34.21
CA GLY A 27 14.22 -1.00 34.10
C GLY A 27 13.09 -2.01 34.35
N ARG A 28 11.82 -1.58 34.38
CA ARG A 28 10.67 -2.47 34.59
C ARG A 28 10.27 -3.16 33.28
N SER A 29 10.19 -4.49 33.28
CA SER A 29 9.84 -5.29 32.11
C SER A 29 8.37 -5.74 32.11
N ALA A 30 7.66 -5.53 31.01
CA ALA A 30 6.38 -6.17 30.73
C ALA A 30 6.53 -7.22 29.61
N ILE A 31 5.85 -8.36 29.75
CA ILE A 31 5.84 -9.43 28.74
C ILE A 31 4.52 -9.36 27.99
N PHE A 32 4.60 -9.26 26.67
CA PHE A 32 3.44 -9.34 25.79
C PHE A 32 3.64 -10.45 24.77
N CYS A 33 2.56 -11.16 24.45
CA CYS A 33 2.48 -11.97 23.25
C CYS A 33 1.52 -11.25 22.29
N LEU A 34 2.07 -10.77 21.18
CA LEU A 34 1.27 -10.43 20.02
C LEU A 34 0.85 -11.75 19.38
N VAL A 35 -0.46 -12.00 19.33
CA VAL A 35 -1.02 -13.11 18.56
C VAL A 35 -1.81 -12.48 17.43
N GLU A 36 -1.27 -12.60 16.22
CA GLU A 36 -1.94 -12.18 15.00
C GLU A 36 -2.95 -13.27 14.63
N HIS A 37 -4.22 -12.91 14.48
CA HIS A 37 -5.26 -13.80 13.95
C HIS A 37 -6.07 -13.02 12.93
N ASP A 38 -5.93 -13.37 11.65
CA ASP A 38 -6.73 -12.85 10.52
C ASP A 38 -7.02 -11.35 10.59
N CYS A 39 -5.98 -10.53 10.36
CA CYS A 39 -6.04 -9.07 10.29
C CYS A 39 -6.41 -8.31 11.59
N ASP A 40 -6.80 -9.01 12.66
CA ASP A 40 -7.03 -8.43 13.98
C ASP A 40 -5.92 -8.87 14.96
N THR A 41 -5.16 -7.91 15.51
CA THR A 41 -4.16 -8.22 16.54
C THR A 41 -4.85 -8.43 17.88
N LEU A 42 -4.82 -9.67 18.38
CA LEU A 42 -5.24 -10.00 19.75
C LEU A 42 -4.03 -9.88 20.70
N VAL A 43 -4.05 -8.87 21.57
CA VAL A 43 -3.02 -8.70 22.60
C VAL A 43 -3.37 -9.59 23.81
N CYS A 44 -2.69 -10.73 23.95
CA CYS A 44 -2.79 -11.56 25.16
C CYS A 44 -1.84 -11.05 26.26
N ILE A 45 -2.43 -10.54 27.34
CA ILE A 45 -1.71 -9.93 28.48
C ILE A 45 -1.46 -10.96 29.60
N VAL A 46 -0.20 -11.20 29.95
CA VAL A 46 0.18 -12.27 30.91
C VAL A 46 0.26 -11.79 32.38
N ARG A 47 0.29 -10.48 32.69
CA ARG A 47 0.15 -9.97 34.08
C ARG A 47 -0.52 -8.60 34.13
N ARG A 48 -1.42 -8.36 35.11
CA ARG A 48 -2.00 -7.05 35.43
C ARG A 48 -0.96 -6.18 36.15
N ASP A 49 -0.45 -5.16 35.46
CA ASP A 49 0.33 -4.04 35.99
C ASP A 49 -0.36 -2.74 35.49
N PRO A 50 -0.67 -1.76 36.36
CA PRO A 50 -1.32 -0.50 35.96
C PRO A 50 -0.55 0.31 34.88
N PHE A 51 0.75 0.06 34.65
CA PHE A 51 1.50 0.66 33.55
C PHE A 51 1.06 0.15 32.15
N LEU A 52 0.41 -1.01 32.09
CA LEU A 52 -0.04 -1.66 30.85
C LEU A 52 -1.20 -0.95 30.17
N ALA A 53 -2.06 -0.27 30.94
CA ALA A 53 -3.18 0.47 30.37
C ALA A 53 -2.68 1.55 29.40
N THR A 54 -1.55 2.19 29.72
CA THR A 54 -0.91 3.19 28.85
C THR A 54 -0.28 2.58 27.60
N ALA A 55 0.36 1.41 27.72
CA ALA A 55 0.98 0.72 26.57
C ALA A 55 -0.06 0.12 25.61
N VAL A 56 -1.14 -0.45 26.14
CA VAL A 56 -2.27 -0.94 25.34
C VAL A 56 -2.99 0.23 24.67
N LYS A 57 -3.22 1.33 25.40
CA LYS A 57 -3.79 2.55 24.82
C LYS A 57 -2.89 3.12 23.72
N ALA A 58 -1.58 3.18 23.95
CA ALA A 58 -0.62 3.64 22.93
C ALA A 58 -0.64 2.78 21.67
N LEU A 59 -0.86 1.46 21.76
CA LEU A 59 -1.01 0.58 20.59
C LEU A 59 -2.39 0.69 19.93
N GLN A 60 -3.42 1.11 20.67
CA GLN A 60 -4.76 1.40 20.14
C GLN A 60 -4.85 2.74 19.41
N ASP A 61 -3.85 3.61 19.58
CA ASP A 61 -3.79 4.96 18.98
C ASP A 61 -3.05 4.96 17.60
N PHE A 62 -2.79 3.80 17.00
CA PHE A 62 -2.10 3.65 15.70
C PHE A 62 -2.99 2.99 14.64
N LYS A 63 -3.09 3.64 13.48
CA LYS A 63 -3.97 3.19 12.38
C LYS A 63 -3.29 2.06 11.64
N TYR A 64 -4.06 1.01 11.36
CA TYR A 64 -3.64 0.05 10.35
C TYR A 64 -3.94 0.66 8.97
N MET A 65 -2.89 0.84 8.16
CA MET A 65 -3.00 1.29 6.77
C MET A 65 -3.98 0.42 5.97
N SER A 66 -4.65 1.00 4.98
CA SER A 66 -5.50 0.22 4.07
C SER A 66 -4.61 -0.66 3.20
N ILE A 67 -4.90 -1.96 3.10
CA ILE A 67 -4.16 -2.87 2.21
C ILE A 67 -4.96 -3.11 0.93
N PRO A 68 -4.32 -3.49 -0.19
CA PRO A 68 -5.07 -3.89 -1.37
C PRO A 68 -5.98 -5.08 -1.06
N THR A 69 -7.18 -5.03 -1.64
CA THR A 69 -8.23 -6.05 -1.48
C THR A 69 -8.22 -7.09 -2.60
N LEU A 70 -7.74 -6.71 -3.78
CA LEU A 70 -7.55 -7.59 -4.93
C LEU A 70 -6.26 -8.41 -4.79
N SER A 71 -6.26 -9.64 -5.31
CA SER A 71 -5.02 -10.39 -5.51
C SER A 71 -4.10 -9.68 -6.52
N ALA A 72 -2.83 -10.04 -6.59
CA ALA A 72 -1.89 -9.46 -7.56
C ALA A 72 -2.39 -9.64 -9.01
N ALA A 73 -2.94 -10.80 -9.33
CA ALA A 73 -3.48 -11.08 -10.67
C ALA A 73 -4.74 -10.26 -10.99
N GLN A 74 -5.64 -10.10 -10.02
CA GLN A 74 -6.84 -9.26 -10.17
C GLN A 74 -6.48 -7.79 -10.31
N LEU A 75 -5.55 -7.30 -9.49
CA LEU A 75 -5.06 -5.93 -9.55
C LEU A 75 -4.38 -5.64 -10.90
N LYS A 76 -3.54 -6.56 -11.37
CA LYS A 76 -2.93 -6.49 -12.70
C LYS A 76 -4.00 -6.37 -13.79
N HIS A 77 -5.03 -7.20 -13.73
CA HIS A 77 -6.13 -7.17 -14.70
C HIS A 77 -6.88 -5.83 -14.67
N ALA A 78 -7.23 -5.31 -13.48
CA ALA A 78 -7.88 -4.01 -13.32
C ALA A 78 -7.05 -2.87 -13.94
N LEU A 79 -5.76 -2.80 -13.63
CA LEU A 79 -4.84 -1.79 -14.16
C LEU A 79 -4.66 -1.87 -15.68
N GLN A 80 -4.58 -3.09 -16.23
CA GLN A 80 -4.55 -3.30 -17.68
C GLN A 80 -5.84 -2.80 -18.34
N CYS A 81 -6.99 -3.00 -17.71
CA CYS A 81 -8.27 -2.51 -18.22
C CYS A 81 -8.34 -0.99 -18.16
N ALA A 82 -7.99 -0.40 -17.01
CA ALA A 82 -7.95 1.05 -16.81
C ALA A 82 -7.04 1.75 -17.82
N ALA A 83 -5.81 1.25 -18.03
CA ALA A 83 -4.88 1.81 -19.00
C ALA A 83 -5.39 1.72 -20.46
N ARG A 84 -6.08 0.64 -20.83
CA ARG A 84 -6.70 0.52 -22.17
C ARG A 84 -7.89 1.46 -22.34
N CYS A 85 -8.68 1.68 -21.29
CA CYS A 85 -9.77 2.65 -21.31
C CYS A 85 -9.22 4.08 -21.45
N ASP A 86 -8.25 4.46 -20.61
CA ASP A 86 -7.62 5.77 -20.64
C ASP A 86 -6.97 6.04 -22.00
N GLY A 87 -6.26 5.07 -22.58
CA GLY A 87 -5.67 5.20 -23.91
C GLY A 87 -6.67 5.48 -25.04
N LYS A 88 -7.95 5.16 -24.86
CA LYS A 88 -9.03 5.46 -25.82
C LYS A 88 -9.76 6.75 -25.51
N LEU A 89 -9.82 7.15 -24.24
CA LEU A 89 -10.43 8.39 -23.77
C LEU A 89 -9.48 9.58 -23.98
N THR A 90 -8.17 9.33 -23.93
CA THR A 90 -7.10 10.33 -23.97
C THR A 90 -6.10 10.03 -25.11
N PRO A 91 -6.25 10.66 -26.28
CA PRO A 91 -5.33 10.50 -27.40
C PRO A 91 -3.89 10.92 -27.04
N GLU A 92 -3.74 11.99 -26.27
CA GLU A 92 -2.47 12.54 -25.81
C GLU A 92 -1.87 11.69 -24.69
N GLU A 93 -0.80 10.96 -24.99
CA GLU A 93 -0.18 10.03 -24.04
C GLU A 93 0.27 10.68 -22.71
N TRP A 94 0.75 11.92 -22.76
CA TRP A 94 1.22 12.66 -21.59
C TRP A 94 0.09 13.16 -20.68
N LEU A 95 -1.17 13.10 -21.11
CA LEU A 95 -2.35 13.43 -20.31
C LEU A 95 -3.01 12.20 -19.67
N ARG A 96 -2.54 10.99 -20.01
CA ARG A 96 -3.08 9.74 -19.44
C ARG A 96 -2.68 9.62 -17.98
N VAL A 97 -3.65 9.24 -17.16
CA VAL A 97 -3.45 8.98 -15.73
C VAL A 97 -3.13 7.51 -15.45
N PHE A 98 -3.58 6.59 -16.30
CA PHE A 98 -3.25 5.17 -16.24
C PHE A 98 -2.28 4.77 -17.36
N ARG A 99 -1.20 4.10 -16.98
CA ARG A 99 -0.22 3.51 -17.89
C ARG A 99 0.06 2.05 -17.52
N TYR A 100 0.27 1.22 -18.53
CA TYR A 100 0.65 -0.18 -18.37
C TYR A 100 1.74 -0.54 -19.38
N GLU A 101 2.85 -1.09 -18.90
CA GLU A 101 4.03 -1.46 -19.67
C GLU A 101 4.33 -2.95 -19.46
N ASP A 102 4.15 -3.75 -20.52
CA ASP A 102 4.36 -5.21 -20.51
C ASP A 102 5.75 -5.65 -21.03
N THR A 103 6.61 -4.71 -21.44
CA THR A 103 7.92 -5.00 -22.07
C THR A 103 9.13 -4.44 -21.32
N ARG A 104 9.01 -4.05 -20.04
CA ARG A 104 10.13 -3.41 -19.32
C ARG A 104 11.34 -4.36 -19.17
N SER A 105 11.08 -5.66 -19.01
CA SER A 105 12.00 -6.78 -19.23
C SER A 105 11.20 -8.07 -19.40
N ASP A 106 11.81 -9.17 -19.85
CA ASP A 106 11.11 -10.46 -20.10
C ASP A 106 10.40 -11.05 -18.86
N ALA A 107 10.54 -10.45 -17.67
CA ALA A 107 9.99 -10.98 -16.42
C ALA A 107 9.32 -9.93 -15.49
N ILE A 108 9.26 -8.65 -15.87
CA ILE A 108 8.70 -7.58 -15.03
C ILE A 108 7.76 -6.72 -15.87
N GLU A 109 6.52 -6.61 -15.40
CA GLU A 109 5.50 -5.71 -15.93
C GLU A 109 5.27 -4.58 -14.93
N MET A 110 4.95 -3.38 -15.43
CA MET A 110 4.73 -2.19 -14.59
C MET A 110 3.42 -1.51 -14.95
N ALA A 111 2.72 -1.02 -13.94
CA ALA A 111 1.58 -0.13 -14.10
C ALA A 111 1.81 1.15 -13.29
N ARG A 112 1.26 2.27 -13.77
CA ARG A 112 1.29 3.54 -13.05
C ARG A 112 -0.07 4.22 -13.10
N TYR A 113 -0.53 4.68 -11.95
CA TYR A 113 -1.55 5.70 -11.81
C TYR A 113 -0.85 7.01 -11.41
N ASP A 114 -1.12 8.10 -12.10
CA ASP A 114 -0.57 9.43 -11.80
C ASP A 114 -1.62 10.47 -12.18
N ASN A 115 -2.16 11.19 -11.20
CA ASN A 115 -3.22 12.15 -11.43
C ASN A 115 -2.72 13.50 -11.96
N GLY A 116 -1.40 13.69 -12.10
CA GLY A 116 -0.79 14.94 -12.52
C GLY A 116 -0.90 16.09 -11.50
N ALA A 117 -1.48 15.82 -10.33
CA ALA A 117 -1.65 16.76 -9.21
C ALA A 117 -0.73 16.46 -8.03
N GLY A 118 0.17 15.48 -8.16
CA GLY A 118 1.15 15.10 -7.14
C GLY A 118 0.95 13.72 -6.55
N ASP A 119 -0.18 13.05 -6.84
CA ASP A 119 -0.44 11.71 -6.32
C ASP A 119 -0.23 10.64 -7.37
N HIS A 120 0.46 9.57 -6.98
CA HIS A 120 0.75 8.47 -7.87
C HIS A 120 0.89 7.14 -7.16
N ILE A 121 0.63 6.08 -7.92
CA ILE A 121 0.94 4.71 -7.55
C ILE A 121 1.73 4.07 -8.67
N THR A 122 2.86 3.45 -8.33
CA THR A 122 3.61 2.55 -9.21
C THR A 122 3.43 1.12 -8.72
N VAL A 123 3.05 0.21 -9.63
CA VAL A 123 2.88 -1.21 -9.35
C VAL A 123 3.78 -2.04 -10.24
N PHE A 124 4.49 -3.01 -9.65
CA PHE A 124 5.30 -3.98 -10.37
C PHE A 124 4.72 -5.38 -10.21
N PHE A 125 4.74 -6.16 -11.28
CA PHE A 125 4.37 -7.57 -11.30
C PHE A 125 5.54 -8.39 -11.84
N THR A 126 5.87 -9.48 -11.15
CA THR A 126 6.88 -10.43 -11.63
C THR A 126 6.23 -11.60 -12.35
N SER A 127 6.98 -12.25 -13.25
CA SER A 127 6.54 -13.49 -13.92
C SER A 127 6.30 -14.66 -12.96
N THR A 128 6.78 -14.56 -11.72
CA THR A 128 6.54 -15.54 -10.64
C THR A 128 5.27 -15.27 -9.83
N GLY A 129 4.49 -14.24 -10.19
CA GLY A 129 3.23 -13.88 -9.54
C GLY A 129 3.38 -12.94 -8.35
N LYS A 130 4.59 -12.45 -8.05
CA LYS A 130 4.80 -11.47 -6.98
C LYS A 130 4.40 -10.08 -7.43
N ALA A 131 4.07 -9.22 -6.47
CA ALA A 131 3.76 -7.83 -6.74
C ALA A 131 4.35 -6.87 -5.70
N LEU A 132 4.58 -5.64 -6.12
CA LEU A 132 4.93 -4.50 -5.28
C LEU A 132 4.01 -3.34 -5.67
N VAL A 133 3.34 -2.72 -4.69
CA VAL A 133 2.54 -1.50 -4.84
C VAL A 133 3.19 -0.42 -3.99
N LYS A 134 3.63 0.66 -4.63
CA LYS A 134 4.18 1.84 -3.94
C LYS A 134 3.32 3.03 -4.30
N GLY A 135 2.80 3.72 -3.30
CA GLY A 135 2.02 4.92 -3.49
C GLY A 135 2.58 6.13 -2.77
N PHE A 136 2.24 7.28 -3.31
CA PHE A 136 2.59 8.59 -2.81
C PHE A 136 1.37 9.49 -2.88
N ASP A 137 0.98 10.01 -1.72
CA ASP A 137 0.02 11.08 -1.55
C ASP A 137 0.79 12.35 -1.18
N HIS A 138 0.67 13.39 -1.99
CA HIS A 138 1.43 14.62 -1.79
C HIS A 138 0.95 15.44 -0.59
N GLU A 139 -0.29 15.27 -0.13
CA GLU A 139 -0.87 15.96 1.02
C GLU A 139 -0.71 15.17 2.33
N SER A 140 -0.28 13.91 2.25
CA SER A 140 -0.12 13.04 3.42
C SER A 140 0.95 13.57 4.39
N GLU A 141 0.63 13.56 5.69
CA GLU A 141 1.55 14.02 6.73
C GLU A 141 2.74 13.05 6.95
N VAL A 142 2.68 11.83 6.40
CA VAL A 142 3.83 10.90 6.38
C VAL A 142 4.71 11.05 5.15
N SER A 143 4.37 11.96 4.23
CA SER A 143 5.20 12.30 3.09
C SER A 143 6.58 12.77 3.56
N PRO A 144 7.69 12.37 2.91
CA PRO A 144 9.01 12.93 3.15
C PRO A 144 9.02 14.47 3.02
N HIS A 145 8.20 15.03 2.13
CA HIS A 145 8.08 16.48 1.93
C HIS A 145 7.39 17.20 3.10
N ALA A 146 6.66 16.47 3.94
CA ALA A 146 6.10 16.97 5.20
C ALA A 146 7.09 16.83 6.38
N GLN A 147 8.20 16.10 6.22
CA GLN A 147 9.20 15.89 7.28
C GLN A 147 10.29 16.97 7.26
N GLU A 148 10.74 17.40 8.44
CA GLU A 148 11.82 18.39 8.57
C GLU A 148 13.16 17.90 7.98
N ASN A 149 13.42 16.60 8.00
CA ASN A 149 14.64 15.98 7.47
C ASN A 149 14.52 15.53 6.00
N GLY A 150 13.32 15.58 5.40
CA GLY A 150 13.09 15.08 4.05
C GLY A 150 13.24 13.56 3.90
N GLU A 151 13.27 12.80 5.00
CA GLU A 151 13.50 11.35 4.95
C GLU A 151 12.18 10.57 4.85
N VAL A 152 12.26 9.39 4.23
CA VAL A 152 11.16 8.41 4.22
C VAL A 152 10.71 8.10 5.64
N TRP A 153 9.38 8.04 5.83
CA TRP A 153 8.81 7.70 7.13
C TRP A 153 9.37 6.36 7.67
N PRO A 154 9.79 6.30 8.95
CA PRO A 154 10.46 5.12 9.49
C PRO A 154 9.66 3.83 9.33
N GLY A 155 10.32 2.79 8.80
CA GLY A 155 9.77 1.45 8.69
C GLY A 155 8.94 1.18 7.42
N MET A 156 8.86 2.12 6.46
CA MET A 156 8.10 1.96 5.22
C MET A 156 8.46 0.70 4.43
N TYR A 157 9.75 0.40 4.35
CA TYR A 157 10.29 -0.76 3.61
C TYR A 157 10.77 -1.91 4.51
N ASP A 158 10.50 -1.85 5.82
CA ASP A 158 10.96 -2.86 6.78
C ASP A 158 10.33 -4.22 6.47
N GLY A 159 11.16 -5.23 6.16
CA GLY A 159 10.69 -6.57 5.84
C GLY A 159 10.39 -6.80 4.35
N LEU A 160 10.59 -5.79 3.50
CA LEU A 160 10.50 -5.96 2.04
C LEU A 160 11.47 -7.08 1.60
N PRO A 161 10.99 -8.13 0.89
CA PRO A 161 11.83 -9.19 0.39
C PRO A 161 12.97 -8.67 -0.48
N SER A 162 14.18 -9.21 -0.28
CA SER A 162 15.39 -8.72 -0.96
C SER A 162 15.33 -8.82 -2.48
N ASP A 163 14.48 -9.69 -3.02
CA ASP A 163 14.25 -9.85 -4.46
C ASP A 163 13.20 -8.87 -5.03
N LEU A 164 12.42 -8.20 -4.18
CA LEU A 164 11.53 -7.10 -4.56
C LEU A 164 12.15 -5.71 -4.30
N LEU A 165 13.19 -5.62 -3.46
CA LEU A 165 13.91 -4.37 -3.20
C LEU A 165 14.40 -3.66 -4.48
N PRO A 166 14.97 -4.35 -5.50
CA PRO A 166 15.35 -3.68 -6.74
C PRO A 166 14.19 -3.01 -7.47
N LEU A 167 12.95 -3.49 -7.31
CA LEU A 167 11.77 -2.88 -7.91
C LEU A 167 11.38 -1.60 -7.17
N ALA A 168 11.49 -1.58 -5.84
CA ALA A 168 11.27 -0.36 -5.06
C ALA A 168 12.32 0.71 -5.38
N GLN A 169 13.55 0.30 -5.69
CA GLN A 169 14.67 1.19 -6.04
C GLN A 169 14.75 1.53 -7.53
N ASP A 170 13.80 1.04 -8.34
CA ASP A 170 13.69 1.42 -9.74
C ASP A 170 13.41 2.93 -9.85
N GLU A 171 13.95 3.58 -10.88
CA GLU A 171 13.76 5.02 -11.10
C GLU A 171 12.27 5.38 -11.21
N ALA A 172 11.45 4.57 -11.88
CA ALA A 172 10.01 4.82 -11.99
C ALA A 172 9.23 4.53 -10.70
N ALA A 173 9.86 3.85 -9.75
CA ALA A 173 9.28 3.68 -8.42
C ALA A 173 9.45 4.93 -7.58
N GLU A 174 10.39 5.84 -7.88
CA GLU A 174 10.66 7.04 -7.08
C GLU A 174 10.78 6.71 -5.58
N TYR A 175 11.80 5.92 -5.23
CA TYR A 175 11.96 5.25 -3.93
C TYR A 175 11.68 6.13 -2.69
N GLU A 176 12.08 7.41 -2.75
CA GLU A 176 11.94 8.34 -1.63
C GLU A 176 10.53 8.91 -1.51
N ASP A 177 9.82 9.15 -2.62
CA ASP A 177 8.47 9.72 -2.63
C ASP A 177 7.44 8.64 -2.26
N VAL A 178 7.36 8.25 -0.99
CA VAL A 178 6.49 7.16 -0.54
C VAL A 178 5.69 7.53 0.71
N THR A 179 4.40 7.19 0.68
CA THR A 179 3.51 7.29 1.85
C THR A 179 2.95 5.94 2.26
N PHE A 180 2.93 4.95 1.35
CA PHE A 180 2.67 3.55 1.65
C PHE A 180 3.35 2.61 0.66
N CYS A 181 3.67 1.39 1.13
CA CYS A 181 4.25 0.33 0.31
C CYS A 181 3.70 -1.03 0.73
N PHE A 182 3.19 -1.80 -0.24
CA PHE A 182 2.66 -3.15 -0.06
C PHE A 182 3.35 -4.12 -0.99
N TRP A 183 3.54 -5.36 -0.57
CA TRP A 183 4.08 -6.41 -1.43
C TRP A 183 3.34 -7.72 -1.25
N SER A 184 3.31 -8.53 -2.31
CA SER A 184 2.75 -9.87 -2.29
C SER A 184 3.78 -10.87 -2.79
N VAL A 185 4.10 -11.87 -1.96
CA VAL A 185 5.07 -12.92 -2.29
C VAL A 185 4.41 -14.16 -2.89
N ASP A 186 3.14 -14.42 -2.51
CA ASP A 186 2.34 -15.55 -2.99
C ASP A 186 1.33 -15.13 -4.08
N GLY A 187 1.25 -13.84 -4.40
CA GLY A 187 0.31 -13.26 -5.37
C GLY A 187 -1.12 -13.08 -4.85
N THR A 188 -1.38 -13.42 -3.58
CA THR A 188 -2.72 -13.41 -2.98
C THR A 188 -2.81 -12.57 -1.70
N SER A 189 -1.81 -12.68 -0.83
CA SER A 189 -1.73 -11.97 0.45
C SER A 189 -0.84 -10.75 0.32
N TRP A 190 -1.22 -9.65 0.97
CA TRP A 190 -0.44 -8.42 1.00
C TRP A 190 0.24 -8.22 2.35
N ASP A 191 1.55 -8.01 2.30
CA ASP A 191 2.40 -7.61 3.40
C ASP A 191 2.80 -6.13 3.23
N ARG A 192 3.40 -5.57 4.28
CA ARG A 192 3.83 -4.17 4.33
C ARG A 192 4.92 -3.93 5.37
N GLY A 193 5.53 -2.75 5.29
CA GLY A 193 6.50 -2.27 6.26
C GLY A 193 5.97 -2.27 7.69
N ASN A 194 6.85 -2.49 8.66
CA ASN A 194 6.52 -2.30 10.08
C ASN A 194 6.55 -0.81 10.48
N THR A 195 5.90 0.03 9.67
CA THR A 195 5.69 1.45 9.95
C THR A 195 4.64 1.65 11.04
N LEU A 196 4.79 2.70 11.83
CA LEU A 196 3.85 3.13 12.85
C LEU A 196 3.35 4.53 12.48
N ILE A 197 2.08 4.61 12.05
CA ILE A 197 1.42 5.85 11.65
C ILE A 197 0.32 6.15 12.69
N PRO A 198 0.37 7.32 13.38
CA PRO A 198 -0.65 7.68 14.35
C PRO A 198 -2.06 7.65 13.75
N ASP A 199 -3.08 7.29 14.55
CA ASP A 199 -4.45 7.08 14.06
C ASP A 199 -5.06 8.25 13.28
N HIS A 200 -4.70 9.47 13.67
CA HIS A 200 -5.22 10.71 13.11
C HIS A 200 -4.47 11.15 11.85
N VAL A 201 -3.37 10.48 11.51
CA VAL A 201 -2.57 10.77 10.32
C VAL A 201 -3.03 9.86 9.19
N ASP A 202 -3.32 10.45 8.05
CA ASP A 202 -3.63 9.70 6.84
C ASP A 202 -2.37 9.51 5.98
N ASP A 203 -2.21 8.29 5.48
CA ASP A 203 -1.11 7.91 4.59
C ASP A 203 -1.51 7.96 3.10
N GLY A 204 -2.78 8.27 2.83
CA GLY A 204 -3.36 8.31 1.49
C GLY A 204 -3.75 6.94 0.93
N SER A 205 -3.41 5.84 1.62
CA SER A 205 -3.62 4.48 1.12
C SER A 205 -5.09 4.18 0.83
N SER A 206 -6.01 4.70 1.64
CA SER A 206 -7.45 4.43 1.47
C SER A 206 -7.99 4.96 0.14
N TRP A 207 -7.64 6.18 -0.23
CA TRP A 207 -8.16 6.83 -1.44
C TRP A 207 -7.40 6.33 -2.68
N LEU A 208 -6.07 6.37 -2.64
CA LEU A 208 -5.25 5.97 -3.79
C LEU A 208 -5.45 4.51 -4.18
N LEU A 209 -5.60 3.59 -3.21
CA LEU A 209 -5.89 2.19 -3.54
C LEU A 209 -7.27 2.00 -4.20
N SER A 210 -8.25 2.86 -3.95
CA SER A 210 -9.54 2.79 -4.67
C SER A 210 -9.41 3.14 -6.15
N MET A 211 -8.41 3.95 -6.53
CA MET A 211 -8.18 4.35 -7.92
C MET A 211 -7.65 3.21 -8.79
N ILE A 212 -6.90 2.26 -8.21
CA ILE A 212 -6.26 1.19 -8.98
C ILE A 212 -6.98 -0.16 -8.91
N GLN A 213 -8.04 -0.26 -8.09
CA GLN A 213 -8.80 -1.48 -7.85
C GLN A 213 -10.22 -1.45 -8.41
N MET A 214 -10.56 -0.42 -9.18
CA MET A 214 -11.90 -0.22 -9.72
C MET A 214 -12.35 -1.42 -10.56
N ASP A 215 -13.59 -1.85 -10.35
CA ASP A 215 -14.30 -2.65 -11.32
C ASP A 215 -14.82 -1.79 -12.50
N ALA A 216 -15.53 -2.41 -13.45
CA ALA A 216 -16.04 -1.69 -14.61
C ALA A 216 -17.05 -0.60 -14.26
N VAL A 217 -17.88 -0.81 -13.23
CA VAL A 217 -18.91 0.14 -12.79
C VAL A 217 -18.24 1.32 -12.09
N GLU A 218 -17.33 1.04 -11.15
CA GLU A 218 -16.55 2.07 -10.45
C GLU A 218 -15.72 2.91 -11.43
N PHE A 219 -15.09 2.29 -12.43
CA PHE A 219 -14.36 3.01 -13.47
C PHE A 219 -15.28 3.92 -14.28
N ILE A 220 -16.49 3.48 -14.64
CA ILE A 220 -17.46 4.33 -15.37
C ILE A 220 -17.85 5.55 -14.54
N GLU A 221 -18.13 5.35 -13.25
CA GLU A 221 -18.51 6.45 -12.34
C GLU A 221 -17.39 7.48 -12.23
N TRP A 222 -16.16 7.04 -11.99
CA TRP A 222 -14.99 7.92 -11.95
C TRP A 222 -14.71 8.60 -13.29
N ALA A 223 -14.71 7.84 -14.40
CA ALA A 223 -14.35 8.34 -15.72
C ALA A 223 -15.33 9.39 -16.26
N ARG A 224 -16.61 9.32 -15.87
CA ARG A 224 -17.61 10.34 -16.20
C ARG A 224 -17.30 11.70 -15.60
N ASP A 225 -16.84 11.70 -14.36
CA ASP A 225 -16.46 12.92 -13.66
C ASP A 225 -15.12 13.43 -14.19
N TYR A 226 -14.14 12.53 -14.37
CA TYR A 226 -12.79 12.90 -14.77
C TYR A 226 -12.68 13.38 -16.23
N TYR A 227 -13.31 12.68 -17.17
CA TYR A 227 -13.21 13.01 -18.61
C TYR A 227 -14.37 13.88 -19.12
N GLU A 228 -15.40 14.10 -18.31
CA GLU A 228 -16.61 14.86 -18.68
C GLU A 228 -17.16 14.42 -20.07
N GLU A 229 -17.31 15.36 -21.01
CA GLU A 229 -17.77 15.09 -22.38
C GLU A 229 -16.84 14.12 -23.15
N GLY A 230 -15.56 14.04 -22.77
CA GLY A 230 -14.60 13.11 -23.36
C GLY A 230 -14.93 11.64 -23.12
N PHE A 231 -15.74 11.33 -22.09
CA PHE A 231 -16.18 9.96 -21.81
C PHE A 231 -16.94 9.33 -22.99
N ASP A 232 -17.64 10.12 -23.81
CA ASP A 232 -18.41 9.66 -24.96
C ASP A 232 -17.57 9.00 -26.06
N LEU A 233 -16.24 9.22 -26.06
CA LEU A 233 -15.31 8.57 -27.00
C LEU A 233 -15.27 7.04 -26.82
N LEU A 234 -15.49 6.57 -25.58
CA LEU A 234 -15.52 5.14 -25.25
C LEU A 234 -16.93 4.68 -24.87
N GLY A 235 -17.61 5.46 -24.02
CA GLY A 235 -18.90 5.13 -23.43
C GLY A 235 -18.88 3.89 -22.52
N GLU A 236 -19.99 3.67 -21.80
CA GLU A 236 -20.12 2.53 -20.87
C GLU A 236 -19.87 1.17 -21.56
N SER A 237 -20.43 0.99 -22.75
CA SER A 237 -20.28 -0.26 -23.52
C SER A 237 -18.82 -0.55 -23.88
N GLY A 238 -18.04 0.51 -24.16
CA GLY A 238 -16.61 0.39 -24.42
C GLY A 238 -15.82 -0.02 -23.18
N VAL A 239 -16.15 0.56 -22.02
CA VAL A 239 -15.55 0.18 -20.73
C VAL A 239 -15.86 -1.28 -20.39
N PHE A 240 -17.13 -1.69 -20.43
CA PHE A 240 -17.51 -3.08 -20.16
C PHE A 240 -16.80 -4.06 -21.11
N ALA A 241 -16.63 -3.69 -22.37
CA ALA A 241 -15.89 -4.50 -23.34
C ALA A 241 -14.40 -4.63 -22.99
N GLU A 242 -13.75 -3.60 -22.45
CA GLU A 242 -12.36 -3.67 -22.00
C GLU A 242 -12.19 -4.51 -20.74
N PHE A 243 -13.08 -4.34 -19.76
CA PHE A 243 -13.04 -5.08 -18.49
C PHE A 243 -13.42 -6.56 -18.64
N SER A 244 -14.16 -6.91 -19.69
CA SER A 244 -14.48 -8.32 -20.01
C SER A 244 -13.33 -9.09 -20.68
N LYS A 245 -12.27 -8.41 -21.13
CA LYS A 245 -11.10 -9.05 -21.75
C LYS A 245 -10.20 -9.62 -20.66
N GLY A 246 -9.82 -10.89 -20.75
CA GLY A 246 -8.91 -11.54 -19.79
C GLY A 246 -9.58 -12.50 -18.80
N GLY A 247 -10.92 -12.53 -18.70
CA GLY A 247 -11.65 -13.51 -17.88
C GLY A 247 -11.75 -14.94 -18.45
N ARG A 248 -11.02 -15.24 -19.53
CA ARG A 248 -10.94 -16.57 -20.15
C ARG A 248 -9.47 -16.90 -20.31
N HIS A 249 -8.81 -17.46 -19.30
CA HIS A 249 -7.71 -18.42 -19.41
C HIS A 249 -7.09 -18.71 -18.05
N GLU A 250 -7.84 -19.37 -17.15
CA GLU A 250 -7.28 -20.30 -16.17
C GLU A 250 -8.31 -21.43 -15.98
N ALA A 251 -8.13 -22.52 -16.73
CA ALA A 251 -8.82 -23.80 -16.57
C ALA A 251 -7.79 -24.91 -16.77
#